data_AF-A0A392N428-F1
#
_entry.id   AF-A0A392N428-F1
#
_cell.length_a   1.000
_cell.length_b   1.000
_cell.length_c   1.000
_cell.angle_alpha   90.00
_cell.angle_beta   90.00
_cell.angle_gamma   90.00
#
_symmetry.space_group_name_H-M   'P 1'
#
loop_
_entity.id
_entity.type
_entity.pdbx_description
1 polymer ?
#
loop_
_entity_poly.entity_id
_entity_poly.type
_entity_poly.pdbx_seq_one_letter_code
_entity_poly.pdbx_strand_id
1 'polypeptide(L)'
;AATVYSSDERKVGGENSGVTAFAYQPSGSYVALWQKKDDLIELEYCLINPQDFESRVRIVQRIRVLNNTELKLQGIRVFREQWYGPFRNGDQLGGCAIRDSAFASTPPVTASDITGIWQGSKDVSTFGTANSEIFQELLDDKTQKTVRDGENYVLLPKQLWCSFEQNKDGETLSEVGWLLDHGQAITSSCLFSSTAKLKASYIDVINSEEREKQNKI
;
A
#
# COMPACT_ATOMS: atom_id res chain seq x y z
N ALA A 1 -30.21 -2.51 -7.05
CA ALA A 1 -28.92 -1.84 -6.81
C ALA A 1 -28.84 -0.65 -7.76
N ALA A 2 -28.55 0.56 -7.25
CA ALA A 2 -28.23 1.69 -8.11
C ALA A 2 -26.71 1.69 -8.32
N THR A 3 -26.27 1.49 -9.55
CA THR A 3 -24.85 1.64 -9.90
C THR A 3 -24.52 3.12 -9.90
N VAL A 4 -23.78 3.58 -8.89
CA VAL A 4 -23.19 4.93 -8.90
C VAL A 4 -21.83 4.80 -9.57
N TYR A 5 -21.65 5.50 -10.68
CA TYR A 5 -20.36 5.62 -11.35
C TYR A 5 -19.65 6.90 -10.87
N SER A 6 -18.37 6.77 -10.55
CA SER A 6 -17.45 7.88 -10.32
C SER A 6 -16.10 7.54 -10.94
N SER A 7 -15.46 8.49 -11.62
CA SER A 7 -14.10 8.35 -12.12
C SER A 7 -13.10 9.04 -11.19
N ASP A 8 -12.02 8.33 -10.82
CA ASP A 8 -10.82 8.90 -10.20
C ASP A 8 -9.66 8.78 -11.20
N GLU A 9 -9.27 9.89 -11.82
CA GLU A 9 -8.16 9.94 -12.78
C GLU A 9 -6.96 10.62 -12.12
N ARG A 10 -5.80 9.96 -12.17
CA ARG A 10 -4.55 10.45 -11.61
C ARG A 10 -3.48 10.43 -12.69
N LYS A 11 -2.88 11.60 -12.95
CA LYS A 11 -1.78 11.75 -13.90
C LYS A 11 -0.47 11.87 -13.13
N VAL A 12 0.41 10.89 -13.31
CA VAL A 12 1.75 10.93 -12.75
C VAL A 12 2.66 11.61 -13.78
N GLY A 13 3.26 12.75 -13.41
CA GLY A 13 4.13 13.53 -14.28
C GLY A 13 3.46 14.69 -15.04
N GLY A 14 4.29 15.62 -15.50
CA GLY A 14 3.88 16.91 -16.04
C GLY A 14 3.76 18.01 -14.97
N GLU A 15 3.71 19.26 -15.42
CA GLU A 15 3.53 20.42 -14.54
C GLU A 15 2.23 20.28 -13.72
N ASN A 16 2.30 20.57 -12.42
CA ASN A 16 1.17 20.56 -11.50
C ASN A 16 0.47 19.20 -11.28
N SER A 17 1.15 18.07 -11.55
CA SER A 17 0.61 16.72 -11.27
C SER A 17 0.32 16.47 -9.78
N GLY A 18 0.94 17.25 -8.88
CA GLY A 18 0.77 17.12 -7.44
C GLY A 18 1.48 15.89 -6.84
N VAL A 19 2.10 15.04 -7.66
CA VAL A 19 2.96 13.96 -7.16
C VAL A 19 4.32 14.54 -6.77
N THR A 20 4.77 14.24 -5.56
CA THR A 20 6.07 14.71 -5.02
C THR A 20 7.09 13.58 -4.88
N ALA A 21 6.62 12.33 -4.84
CA ALA A 21 7.45 11.13 -4.93
C ALA A 21 6.64 9.97 -5.53
N PHE A 22 7.28 9.16 -6.35
CA PHE A 22 6.69 8.00 -7.01
C PHE A 22 7.72 6.87 -7.09
N ALA A 23 7.51 5.83 -6.31
CA ALA A 23 8.35 4.63 -6.29
C ALA A 23 7.61 3.47 -6.96
N TYR A 24 8.25 2.71 -7.85
CA TYR A 24 7.57 1.63 -8.58
C TYR A 24 8.42 0.36 -8.75
N GLN A 25 7.74 -0.78 -8.85
CA GLN A 25 8.34 -2.06 -9.24
C GLN A 25 7.96 -2.40 -10.70
N PRO A 26 8.77 -3.19 -11.42
CA PRO A 26 8.41 -3.74 -12.73
C PRO A 26 7.12 -4.58 -12.73
N SER A 27 6.72 -5.11 -11.56
CA SER A 27 5.44 -5.82 -11.38
C SER A 27 4.22 -4.94 -11.62
N GLY A 28 4.37 -3.62 -11.59
CA GLY A 28 3.31 -2.62 -11.65
C GLY A 28 2.82 -2.15 -10.28
N SER A 29 3.30 -2.75 -9.18
CA SER A 29 3.09 -2.20 -7.84
C SER A 29 3.84 -0.88 -7.69
N TYR A 30 3.27 0.08 -6.95
CA TYR A 30 3.86 1.40 -6.75
C TYR A 30 3.45 2.04 -5.44
N VAL A 31 4.18 3.08 -5.05
CA VAL A 31 3.86 3.99 -3.96
C VAL A 31 3.96 5.42 -4.47
N ALA A 32 2.93 6.21 -4.24
CA ALA A 32 2.88 7.59 -4.67
C ALA A 32 2.53 8.52 -3.51
N LEU A 33 3.33 9.56 -3.34
CA LEU A 33 3.05 10.67 -2.44
C LEU A 33 2.48 11.84 -3.22
N TRP A 34 1.25 12.24 -2.87
CA TRP A 34 0.54 13.33 -3.52
C TRP A 34 0.38 14.52 -2.57
N GLN A 35 0.84 15.69 -2.97
CA GLN A 35 0.47 16.96 -2.37
C GLN A 35 -0.92 17.39 -2.87
N LYS A 36 -1.90 17.50 -1.97
CA LYS A 36 -3.27 17.94 -2.32
C LYS A 36 -3.53 19.40 -1.95
N LYS A 37 -3.09 19.81 -0.76
CA LYS A 37 -3.14 21.18 -0.22
C LYS A 37 -1.95 21.37 0.70
N ASP A 38 -1.64 22.60 1.11
CA ASP A 38 -0.44 22.88 1.93
C ASP A 38 -0.28 21.98 3.16
N ASP A 39 -1.38 21.60 3.83
CA ASP A 39 -1.38 20.76 5.03
C ASP A 39 -1.92 19.34 4.81
N LEU A 40 -2.15 18.91 3.56
CA LEU A 40 -2.76 17.61 3.26
C LEU A 40 -1.99 16.86 2.17
N ILE A 41 -1.51 15.67 2.53
CA ILE A 41 -0.88 14.71 1.63
C ILE A 41 -1.72 13.43 1.53
N GLU A 42 -1.62 12.75 0.40
CA GLU A 42 -2.15 11.40 0.20
C GLU A 42 -1.00 10.45 -0.11
N LEU A 43 -0.89 9.37 0.66
CA LEU A 43 -0.05 8.22 0.34
C LEU A 43 -0.91 7.17 -0.34
N GLU A 44 -0.62 6.90 -1.60
CA GLU A 44 -1.29 5.86 -2.39
C GLU A 44 -0.34 4.68 -2.57
N TYR A 45 -0.76 3.53 -2.08
CA TYR A 45 -0.09 2.25 -2.18
C TYR A 45 -0.85 1.37 -3.16
N CYS A 46 -0.23 0.99 -4.27
CA CYS A 46 -0.79 0.05 -5.23
C CYS A 46 -0.04 -1.27 -5.14
N LEU A 47 -0.74 -2.31 -4.71
CA LEU A 47 -0.20 -3.65 -4.55
C LEU A 47 -0.87 -4.56 -5.59
N ILE A 48 -0.07 -5.18 -6.45
CA ILE A 48 -0.51 -6.21 -7.39
C ILE A 48 -0.21 -7.57 -6.78
N ASN A 49 -1.18 -8.48 -6.83
CA ASN A 49 -0.98 -9.83 -6.33
C ASN A 49 0.06 -10.54 -7.23
N PRO A 50 1.21 -11.00 -6.68
CA PRO A 50 2.23 -11.69 -7.47
C PRO A 50 1.76 -13.04 -8.05
N GLN A 51 0.69 -13.61 -7.51
CA GLN A 51 0.09 -14.87 -7.98
C GLN A 51 -1.08 -14.63 -8.95
N ASP A 52 -1.59 -13.39 -9.01
CA ASP A 52 -2.70 -12.98 -9.87
C ASP A 52 -2.52 -11.52 -10.31
N PHE A 53 -1.80 -11.31 -11.41
CA PHE A 53 -1.49 -9.97 -11.93
C PHE A 53 -2.71 -9.20 -12.44
N GLU A 54 -3.89 -9.84 -12.52
CA GLU A 54 -5.13 -9.14 -12.79
C GLU A 54 -5.75 -8.53 -11.53
N SER A 55 -5.28 -8.94 -10.36
CA SER A 55 -5.76 -8.49 -9.07
C SER A 55 -4.85 -7.42 -8.48
N ARG A 56 -5.39 -6.21 -8.30
CA ARG A 56 -4.72 -5.14 -7.56
C ARG A 56 -5.56 -4.58 -6.42
N VAL A 57 -4.89 -4.02 -5.43
CA VAL A 57 -5.49 -3.24 -4.35
C VAL A 57 -4.77 -1.90 -4.30
N ARG A 58 -5.53 -0.80 -4.26
CA ARG A 58 -5.00 0.53 -3.99
C ARG A 58 -5.50 1.04 -2.65
N ILE A 59 -4.57 1.30 -1.73
CA ILE A 59 -4.86 1.83 -0.40
C ILE A 59 -4.35 3.26 -0.36
N VAL A 60 -5.23 4.20 -0.04
CA VAL A 60 -4.88 5.62 0.07
C VAL A 60 -5.05 6.06 1.51
N GLN A 61 -3.94 6.43 2.13
CA GLN A 61 -3.95 7.09 3.44
C GLN A 61 -3.96 8.61 3.25
N ARG A 62 -4.95 9.29 3.85
CA ARG A 62 -5.02 10.75 3.90
C ARG A 62 -4.36 11.26 5.16
N ILE A 63 -3.30 12.04 5.03
CA ILE A 63 -2.47 12.45 6.16
C ILE A 63 -2.42 13.97 6.21
N ARG A 64 -2.73 14.52 7.37
CA ARG A 64 -2.58 15.95 7.65
C ARG A 64 -1.18 16.23 8.18
N VAL A 65 -0.51 17.24 7.63
CA VAL A 65 0.80 17.72 8.08
C VAL A 65 0.59 18.94 8.96
N LEU A 66 0.94 18.84 10.24
CA LEU A 66 0.80 19.90 11.23
C LEU A 66 2.20 20.45 11.57
N ASN A 67 2.34 21.78 11.53
CA ASN A 67 3.57 22.50 11.89
C ASN A 67 4.85 21.98 11.20
N ASN A 68 4.72 21.36 10.02
CA ASN A 68 5.82 20.73 9.26
C ASN A 68 6.58 19.62 10.01
N THR A 69 6.00 19.03 11.05
CA THR A 69 6.67 18.00 11.87
C THR A 69 5.76 16.86 12.29
N GLU A 70 4.48 17.14 12.54
CA GLU A 70 3.52 16.14 12.99
C GLU A 70 2.67 15.65 11.81
N LEU A 71 2.64 14.34 11.62
CA LEU A 71 1.80 13.69 10.63
C LEU A 71 0.62 13.01 11.33
N LYS A 72 -0.60 13.29 10.86
CA LYS A 72 -1.83 12.73 11.45
C LYS A 72 -2.71 12.10 10.40
N LEU A 73 -2.87 10.78 10.47
CA LEU A 73 -3.81 10.02 9.65
C LEU A 73 -5.25 10.52 9.87
N GLN A 74 -5.91 10.94 8.78
CA GLN A 74 -7.29 11.43 8.77
C GLN A 74 -8.28 10.37 8.27
N GLY A 75 -7.82 9.43 7.46
CA GLY A 75 -8.67 8.38 6.93
C GLY A 75 -7.97 7.51 5.90
N ILE A 76 -8.60 6.37 5.63
CA ILE A 76 -8.11 5.36 4.70
C ILE A 76 -9.20 5.14 3.64
N ARG A 77 -8.80 5.07 2.37
CA ARG A 77 -9.65 4.67 1.26
C ARG A 77 -9.05 3.44 0.62
N VAL A 78 -9.87 2.44 0.32
CA VAL A 78 -9.43 1.22 -0.36
C VAL A 78 -10.18 1.07 -1.67
N PHE A 79 -9.43 0.84 -2.74
CA PHE A 79 -9.94 0.36 -4.01
C PHE A 79 -9.50 -1.09 -4.19
N ARG A 80 -10.46 -1.97 -4.44
CA ARG A 80 -10.20 -3.34 -4.86
C ARG A 80 -10.58 -3.46 -6.32
N GLU A 81 -9.60 -3.78 -7.16
CA GLU A 81 -9.72 -3.66 -8.60
C GLU A 81 -9.26 -4.95 -9.27
N GLN A 82 -10.08 -5.44 -10.20
CA GLN A 82 -9.75 -6.56 -11.06
C GLN A 82 -9.62 -6.03 -12.50
N TRP A 83 -8.54 -6.37 -13.16
CA TRP A 83 -8.40 -6.17 -14.59
C TRP A 83 -9.24 -7.19 -15.33
N TYR A 84 -10.23 -6.73 -16.09
CA TYR A 84 -11.11 -7.59 -16.89
C TYR A 84 -10.79 -7.56 -18.39
N GLY A 85 -9.62 -7.04 -18.76
CA GLY A 85 -9.22 -6.79 -20.15
C GLY A 85 -9.34 -5.31 -20.55
N PRO A 86 -9.03 -4.99 -21.82
CA PRO A 86 -9.05 -3.63 -22.32
C PRO A 86 -10.45 -3.00 -22.19
N PHE A 87 -10.49 -1.71 -21.88
CA PHE A 87 -11.75 -0.97 -21.81
C PHE A 87 -12.51 -1.05 -23.14
N ARG A 88 -13.69 -1.66 -23.14
CA ARG A 88 -14.50 -1.90 -24.34
C ARG A 88 -15.58 -0.83 -24.54
N ASN A 89 -15.27 0.45 -24.36
CA ASN A 89 -16.24 1.56 -24.54
C ASN A 89 -17.57 1.39 -23.78
N GLY A 90 -17.56 0.68 -22.64
CA GLY A 90 -18.77 0.37 -21.88
C GLY A 90 -19.53 -0.89 -22.30
N ASP A 91 -19.08 -1.64 -23.32
CA ASP A 91 -19.70 -2.92 -23.77
C ASP A 91 -19.59 -4.04 -22.73
N GLN A 92 -18.85 -3.85 -21.64
CA GLN A 92 -18.77 -4.80 -20.56
C GLN A 92 -19.82 -4.51 -19.48
N LEU A 93 -21.09 -4.69 -19.87
CA LEU A 93 -22.24 -4.74 -18.98
C LEU A 93 -22.96 -6.07 -19.20
N GLY A 94 -22.36 -7.18 -18.75
CA GLY A 94 -22.89 -8.49 -19.13
C GLY A 94 -22.18 -9.67 -18.51
N GLY A 95 -22.28 -9.77 -17.19
CA GLY A 95 -21.88 -10.93 -16.42
C GLY A 95 -21.91 -10.47 -14.98
N CYS A 96 -22.63 -11.17 -14.11
CA CYS A 96 -22.66 -10.87 -12.68
C CYS A 96 -21.24 -10.46 -12.21
N ALA A 97 -21.11 -9.46 -11.34
CA ALA A 97 -19.83 -9.07 -10.76
C ALA A 97 -19.34 -10.17 -9.79
N ILE A 98 -18.98 -11.37 -10.30
CA ILE A 98 -18.97 -12.63 -9.50
C ILE A 98 -17.65 -12.92 -8.80
N ARG A 99 -16.54 -12.23 -9.09
CA ARG A 99 -15.27 -12.54 -8.41
C ARG A 99 -15.10 -11.78 -7.11
N ASP A 100 -15.54 -10.53 -7.06
CA ASP A 100 -15.34 -9.69 -5.89
C ASP A 100 -16.65 -9.21 -5.27
N SER A 101 -16.87 -9.63 -4.02
CA SER A 101 -17.89 -9.08 -3.15
C SER A 101 -17.52 -7.66 -2.68
N ALA A 102 -18.53 -6.86 -2.29
CA ALA A 102 -18.32 -5.51 -1.76
C ALA A 102 -17.26 -5.48 -0.66
N PHE A 103 -16.49 -4.39 -0.54
CA PHE A 103 -15.35 -4.33 0.39
C PHE A 103 -15.70 -4.77 1.82
N ALA A 104 -16.74 -4.18 2.41
CA ALA A 104 -17.23 -4.50 3.76
C ALA A 104 -18.10 -5.77 3.86
N SER A 105 -18.08 -6.65 2.85
CA SER A 105 -18.83 -7.92 2.90
C SER A 105 -18.08 -9.07 3.57
N THR A 106 -16.79 -8.89 3.84
CA THR A 106 -16.00 -9.82 4.65
C THR A 106 -15.68 -9.16 5.99
N PRO A 107 -15.50 -9.94 7.07
CA PRO A 107 -14.95 -9.38 8.30
C PRO A 107 -13.56 -8.78 8.05
N PRO A 108 -13.11 -7.84 8.89
CA PRO A 108 -11.72 -7.45 8.96
C PRO A 108 -10.79 -8.65 9.18
N VAL A 109 -9.54 -8.55 8.70
CA VAL A 109 -8.50 -9.53 9.00
C VAL A 109 -8.28 -9.64 10.52
N THR A 110 -7.93 -10.83 11.01
CA THR A 110 -7.64 -11.03 12.43
C THR A 110 -6.21 -10.59 12.74
N ALA A 111 -5.97 -9.96 13.88
CA ALA A 111 -4.62 -9.61 14.32
C ALA A 111 -3.68 -10.82 14.35
N SER A 112 -4.17 -11.97 14.84
CA SER A 112 -3.39 -13.22 14.89
C SER A 112 -2.97 -13.77 13.52
N ASP A 113 -3.62 -13.36 12.43
CA ASP A 113 -3.23 -13.76 11.08
C ASP A 113 -2.04 -12.96 10.54
N ILE A 114 -1.78 -11.78 11.11
CA ILE A 114 -0.67 -10.89 10.72
C ILE A 114 0.45 -10.82 11.77
N THR A 115 0.17 -11.17 13.02
CA THR A 115 1.16 -11.27 14.10
C THR A 115 2.16 -12.40 13.82
N GLY A 116 3.41 -12.17 14.23
CA GLY A 116 4.46 -13.17 14.19
C GLY A 116 5.67 -12.69 13.38
N ILE A 117 6.45 -13.68 12.94
CA ILE A 117 7.71 -13.46 12.26
C ILE A 117 7.53 -13.63 10.76
N TRP A 118 7.93 -12.61 10.02
CA TRP A 118 7.84 -12.54 8.57
C TRP A 118 9.21 -12.33 7.94
N GLN A 119 9.50 -13.04 6.85
CA GLN A 119 10.76 -12.91 6.12
C GLN A 119 10.49 -12.83 4.62
N GLY A 120 11.19 -11.93 3.92
CA GLY A 120 10.95 -11.72 2.50
C GLY A 120 11.92 -10.78 1.82
N SER A 121 11.74 -10.63 0.51
CA SER A 121 12.45 -9.63 -0.29
C SER A 121 11.96 -8.23 0.07
N LYS A 122 12.88 -7.27 0.02
CA LYS A 122 12.62 -5.89 0.37
C LYS A 122 13.17 -4.96 -0.70
N ASP A 123 12.28 -4.35 -1.46
CA ASP A 123 12.67 -3.37 -2.46
C ASP A 123 12.54 -1.96 -1.87
N VAL A 124 13.51 -1.11 -2.13
CA VAL A 124 13.60 0.23 -1.53
C VAL A 124 13.90 1.30 -2.57
N SER A 125 13.36 2.49 -2.32
CA SER A 125 13.79 3.72 -2.94
C SER A 125 13.93 4.81 -1.88
N THR A 126 14.91 5.69 -2.04
CA THR A 126 15.22 6.77 -1.10
C THR A 126 14.94 8.14 -1.71
N PHE A 127 14.42 9.04 -0.89
CA PHE A 127 13.99 10.39 -1.26
C PHE A 127 14.63 11.43 -0.33
N GLY A 128 14.68 12.68 -0.77
CA GLY A 128 15.20 13.79 0.03
C GLY A 128 16.72 13.96 -0.01
N THR A 129 17.41 13.25 -0.91
CA THR A 129 18.80 13.54 -1.27
C THR A 129 18.85 14.59 -2.38
N ALA A 130 19.97 15.33 -2.50
CA ALA A 130 20.09 16.45 -3.45
C ALA A 130 19.81 16.08 -4.92
N ASN A 131 19.92 14.79 -5.27
CA ASN A 131 19.70 14.27 -6.62
C ASN A 131 18.49 13.32 -6.73
N SER A 132 17.64 13.23 -5.70
CA SER A 132 16.46 12.35 -5.77
C SER A 132 15.46 12.87 -6.80
N GLU A 133 15.24 12.10 -7.85
CA GLU A 133 14.18 12.34 -8.83
C GLU A 133 12.82 11.99 -8.23
N ILE A 134 11.75 12.59 -8.76
CA ILE A 134 10.36 12.29 -8.35
C ILE A 134 10.05 10.81 -8.60
N PHE A 135 10.52 10.26 -9.72
CA PHE A 135 10.29 8.89 -10.11
C PHE A 135 11.51 8.05 -9.76
N GLN A 136 11.28 6.95 -9.06
CA GLN A 136 12.34 6.03 -8.68
C GLN A 136 11.87 4.60 -8.83
N GLU A 137 12.71 3.76 -9.44
CA GLU A 137 12.50 2.33 -9.37
C GLU A 137 12.85 1.83 -7.96
N LEU A 138 12.01 0.94 -7.43
CA LEU A 138 12.27 0.21 -6.21
C LEU A 138 13.26 -0.91 -6.54
N LEU A 139 14.45 -0.83 -5.94
CA LEU A 139 15.53 -1.78 -6.19
C LEU A 139 15.67 -2.73 -5.00
N ASP A 140 15.94 -4.00 -5.28
CA ASP A 140 16.19 -5.01 -4.26
C ASP A 140 17.39 -4.59 -3.41
N ASP A 141 17.14 -4.42 -2.11
CA ASP A 141 18.20 -4.18 -1.14
C ASP A 141 18.70 -5.53 -0.65
N LYS A 142 17.89 -6.21 0.18
CA LYS A 142 18.18 -7.49 0.86
C LYS A 142 16.92 -8.15 1.36
N THR A 143 17.03 -9.45 1.66
CA THR A 143 16.03 -10.14 2.49
C THR A 143 15.95 -9.51 3.88
N GLN A 144 14.75 -9.11 4.31
CA GLN A 144 14.50 -8.58 5.66
C GLN A 144 13.61 -9.52 6.47
N LYS A 145 13.91 -9.59 7.77
CA LYS A 145 13.06 -10.20 8.79
C LYS A 145 12.32 -9.11 9.57
N THR A 146 11.01 -9.23 9.69
CA THR A 146 10.14 -8.30 10.42
C THR A 146 9.33 -9.07 11.46
N VAL A 147 9.13 -8.44 12.63
CA VAL A 147 8.29 -8.98 13.70
C VAL A 147 7.09 -8.06 13.82
N ARG A 148 5.89 -8.63 13.74
CA ARG A 148 4.62 -7.93 13.95
C ARG A 148 4.01 -8.44 15.24
N ASP A 149 3.75 -7.54 16.18
CA ASP A 149 3.17 -7.86 17.50
C ASP A 149 1.63 -7.92 17.48
N GLY A 150 1.00 -7.37 16.44
CA GLY A 150 -0.46 -7.31 16.30
C GLY A 150 -1.09 -6.06 16.93
N GLU A 151 -0.29 -5.12 17.43
CA GLU A 151 -0.77 -3.86 18.00
C GLU A 151 -0.79 -2.74 16.96
N ASN A 152 -1.56 -1.68 17.19
CA ASN A 152 -1.60 -0.45 16.37
C ASN A 152 -1.99 -0.61 14.88
N TYR A 153 -2.49 -1.78 14.48
CA TYR A 153 -3.05 -1.99 13.15
C TYR A 153 -4.51 -1.56 13.05
N VAL A 154 -4.84 -0.86 11.97
CA VAL A 154 -6.21 -0.77 11.46
C VAL A 154 -6.47 -2.01 10.62
N LEU A 155 -7.19 -2.96 11.19
CA LEU A 155 -7.59 -4.20 10.52
C LEU A 155 -8.75 -3.92 9.58
N LEU A 156 -8.62 -4.33 8.32
CA LEU A 156 -9.57 -4.02 7.27
C LEU A 156 -10.14 -5.30 6.63
N PRO A 157 -11.35 -5.23 6.04
CA PRO A 157 -11.88 -6.31 5.22
C PRO A 157 -10.93 -6.71 4.08
N LYS A 158 -11.22 -7.84 3.43
CA LYS A 158 -10.47 -8.35 2.28
C LYS A 158 -8.99 -8.61 2.59
N GLN A 159 -8.69 -9.07 3.81
CA GLN A 159 -7.33 -9.48 4.21
C GLN A 159 -6.32 -8.33 4.21
N LEU A 160 -6.79 -7.09 4.42
CA LEU A 160 -5.96 -5.90 4.40
C LEU A 160 -5.71 -5.38 5.81
N TRP A 161 -4.58 -4.68 5.98
CA TRP A 161 -4.32 -3.88 7.16
C TRP A 161 -3.58 -2.59 6.81
N CYS A 162 -3.59 -1.66 7.75
CA CYS A 162 -2.76 -0.47 7.72
C CYS A 162 -2.17 -0.23 9.11
N SER A 163 -0.98 0.36 9.18
CA SER A 163 -0.46 0.96 10.40
C SER A 163 0.11 2.34 10.09
N PHE A 164 0.16 3.17 11.13
CA PHE A 164 0.67 4.52 11.04
C PHE A 164 1.25 4.90 12.40
N GLU A 165 2.57 4.77 12.52
CA GLU A 165 3.26 4.80 13.81
C GLU A 165 4.42 5.78 13.79
N GLN A 166 4.55 6.54 14.89
CA GLN A 166 5.72 7.38 15.12
C GLN A 166 6.68 6.66 16.07
N ASN A 167 7.95 6.59 15.69
CA ASN A 167 9.00 6.02 16.53
C ASN A 167 9.52 7.04 17.56
N LYS A 168 10.39 6.59 18.47
CA LYS A 168 10.97 7.43 19.52
C LYS A 168 11.86 8.56 18.99
N ASP A 169 12.39 8.40 17.78
CA ASP A 169 13.21 9.41 17.10
C ASP A 169 12.36 10.47 16.36
N GLY A 170 11.02 10.35 16.44
CA GLY A 170 10.06 11.23 15.80
C GLY A 170 9.79 10.91 14.32
N GLU A 171 10.42 9.87 13.78
CA GLU A 171 10.15 9.39 12.42
C GLU A 171 8.81 8.66 12.37
N THR A 172 8.11 8.75 11.24
CA THR A 172 6.80 8.12 11.08
C THR A 172 6.87 7.04 10.02
N LEU A 173 6.46 5.83 10.37
CA LEU A 173 6.29 4.71 9.46
C LEU A 173 4.80 4.54 9.14
N SER A 174 4.49 4.65 7.86
CA SER A 174 3.17 4.32 7.33
C SER A 174 3.28 3.02 6.55
N GLU A 175 2.59 1.97 6.98
CA GLU A 175 2.57 0.67 6.31
C GLU A 175 1.14 0.30 5.91
N VAL A 176 1.01 -0.37 4.78
CA VAL A 176 -0.18 -1.12 4.40
C VAL A 176 0.23 -2.53 4.02
N GLY A 177 -0.70 -3.47 4.17
CA GLY A 177 -0.44 -4.82 3.74
C GLY A 177 -1.68 -5.56 3.28
N TRP A 178 -1.40 -6.60 2.51
CA TRP A 178 -2.38 -7.51 1.96
C TRP A 178 -1.91 -8.94 2.21
N LEU A 179 -2.68 -9.67 3.03
CA LEU A 179 -2.45 -11.07 3.34
C LEU A 179 -2.98 -11.87 2.16
N LEU A 180 -2.09 -12.68 1.61
CA LEU A 180 -2.33 -13.58 0.51
C LEU A 180 -2.45 -15.01 1.06
N ASP A 181 -2.83 -15.92 0.18
CA ASP A 181 -2.92 -17.33 0.54
C ASP A 181 -1.54 -17.90 0.96
N HIS A 182 -1.58 -19.02 1.69
CA HIS A 182 -0.39 -19.79 2.10
C HIS A 182 0.59 -19.07 3.05
N GLY A 183 0.13 -18.05 3.78
CA GLY A 183 0.97 -17.34 4.74
C GLY A 183 1.98 -16.41 4.06
N GLN A 184 1.66 -15.98 2.84
CA GLN A 184 2.38 -14.91 2.15
C GLN A 184 1.64 -13.59 2.36
N ALA A 185 2.36 -12.48 2.34
CA ALA A 185 1.80 -11.15 2.29
C ALA A 185 2.63 -10.25 1.38
N ILE A 186 1.98 -9.24 0.82
CA ILE A 186 2.65 -8.11 0.19
C ILE A 186 2.41 -6.87 1.05
N THR A 187 3.47 -6.15 1.38
CA THR A 187 3.41 -4.91 2.16
C THR A 187 3.99 -3.77 1.38
N SER A 188 3.52 -2.58 1.67
CA SER A 188 4.18 -1.36 1.21
C SER A 188 4.20 -0.33 2.31
N SER A 189 5.32 0.37 2.43
CA SER A 189 5.51 1.34 3.49
C SER A 189 6.27 2.58 3.05
N CYS A 190 6.08 3.66 3.79
CA CYS A 190 6.82 4.91 3.65
C CYS A 190 7.39 5.33 5.00
N LEU A 191 8.67 5.68 5.00
CA LEU A 191 9.35 6.26 6.16
C LEU A 191 9.46 7.77 5.99
N PHE A 192 8.95 8.52 6.96
CA PHE A 192 9.06 9.97 7.05
C PHE A 192 10.03 10.38 8.16
N SER A 193 10.79 11.44 7.91
CA SER A 193 11.61 12.09 8.95
C SER A 193 10.72 12.75 10.01
N SER A 194 11.34 13.15 11.13
CA SER A 194 10.73 14.01 12.16
C SER A 194 10.29 15.41 11.67
N THR A 195 10.62 15.76 10.42
CA THR A 195 10.20 16.99 9.74
C THR A 195 9.19 16.72 8.63
N ALA A 196 8.45 15.60 8.73
CA ALA A 196 7.39 15.21 7.81
C ALA A 196 7.85 15.06 6.34
N LYS A 197 9.16 14.85 6.09
CA LYS A 197 9.69 14.63 4.73
C LYS A 197 9.84 13.14 4.46
N LEU A 198 9.42 12.70 3.28
CA LEU A 198 9.61 11.32 2.84
C LEU A 198 11.11 11.02 2.72
N LYS A 199 11.56 9.97 3.40
CA LYS A 199 12.94 9.45 3.35
C LYS A 199 13.05 8.24 2.44
N ALA A 200 12.08 7.34 2.51
CA ALA A 200 12.12 6.10 1.75
C ALA A 200 10.72 5.52 1.54
N SER A 201 10.58 4.76 0.45
CA SER A 201 9.42 3.91 0.19
C SER A 201 9.88 2.47 -0.02
N TYR A 202 9.02 1.53 0.37
CA TYR A 202 9.31 0.10 0.36
C TYR A 202 8.12 -0.69 -0.21
N ILE A 203 8.43 -1.77 -0.91
CA ILE A 203 7.45 -2.83 -1.23
C ILE A 203 8.12 -4.17 -0.98
N ASP A 204 7.47 -4.99 -0.16
CA ASP A 204 8.04 -6.26 0.31
C ASP A 204 7.08 -7.39 -0.01
N VAL A 205 7.62 -8.55 -0.40
CA VAL A 205 6.88 -9.81 -0.49
C VAL A 205 7.45 -10.73 0.57
N ILE A 206 6.62 -11.03 1.57
CA ILE A 206 7.03 -11.66 2.83
C ILE A 206 6.24 -12.95 3.08
N ASN A 207 6.88 -13.92 3.72
CA ASN A 207 6.26 -15.18 4.12
C ASN A 207 6.37 -15.36 5.64
N SER A 208 5.35 -15.97 6.24
CA SER A 208 5.29 -16.27 7.66
C SER A 208 6.20 -17.48 7.99
N GLU A 209 7.17 -17.29 8.88
CA GLU A 209 8.08 -18.38 9.31
C GLU A 209 7.36 -19.50 10.07
N GLU A 210 6.23 -19.19 10.72
CA GLU A 210 5.46 -20.17 11.50
C GLU A 210 4.67 -21.12 10.58
N ARG A 211 4.13 -20.60 9.47
CA ARG A 211 3.34 -21.39 8.51
C ARG A 211 4.19 -22.17 7.52
N GLU A 212 5.43 -21.75 7.24
CA GLU A 212 6.38 -22.55 6.45
C GLU A 212 6.74 -23.88 7.11
N LYS A 213 6.74 -23.95 8.45
CA LYS A 213 7.00 -25.20 9.19
C LYS A 213 5.85 -26.19 9.11
N GLN A 214 4.62 -25.71 8.94
CA GLN A 214 3.41 -26.54 8.92
C GLN A 214 3.15 -27.16 7.53
N ASN A 215 3.61 -26.53 6.45
CA ASN A 215 3.51 -27.07 5.08
C ASN A 215 4.63 -28.06 4.72
N LYS A 216 5.53 -28.40 5.67
CA LYS A 216 6.62 -29.38 5.48
C LYS A 216 6.37 -30.74 6.16
N ILE A 217 5.14 -31.01 6.62
CA ILE A 217 4.72 -32.27 7.24
C ILE A 217 3.73 -32.99 6.34
#